data_AF-A0A4U8SEJ6-F1
#
_entry.id   AF-A0A4U8SEJ6-F1
#
_cell.length_a   1.000
_cell.length_b   1.000
_cell.length_c   1.000
_cell.angle_alpha   90.00
_cell.angle_beta   90.00
_cell.angle_gamma   90.00
#
_symmetry.space_group_name_H-M   'P 1'
#
loop_
_entity.id
_entity.type
_entity.pdbx_description
1 polymer ?
#
loop_
_entity_poly.entity_id
_entity_poly.type
_entity_poly.pdbx_seq_one_letter_code
_entity_poly.pdbx_strand_id
1 'polypeptide(L)'
;MDFGLVSEINPSIPHSFKKTFLTFDIDWASDAVLEYCINILEQANVKVTWFVTHQTPLLDRLRENPNFELGIHPNFNPLLEGDFRYGNHYAKVLEYYLNIVPEAKTMRSHCLGISSRILSEAKRLGITHESNILVPMMTYNSAGGGGFLKPYSNWDKLIRCPYHWADDVACMYEKRIDICSIKSNGYFMFGFHPIHIFLNTESLNRYESARSYFKDYNLLKQYQGNSPFGSRAILDSLLGT
;
A
#
# COMPACT_ATOMS: atom_id res chain seq x y z
N MET A 1 14.16 -12.37 -1.62
CA MET A 1 14.40 -11.01 -2.16
C MET A 1 14.92 -10.13 -1.03
N ASP A 2 15.60 -9.01 -1.31
CA ASP A 2 15.92 -8.00 -0.28
C ASP A 2 14.72 -7.04 -0.16
N PHE A 3 14.19 -6.89 1.05
CA PHE A 3 13.01 -6.08 1.35
C PHE A 3 13.41 -4.82 2.13
N GLY A 4 12.80 -3.68 1.79
CA GLY A 4 13.05 -2.39 2.45
C GLY A 4 11.78 -1.73 2.99
N LEU A 5 11.97 -0.77 3.88
CA LEU A 5 10.90 0.14 4.34
C LEU A 5 10.86 1.39 3.49
N VAL A 6 9.69 1.96 3.24
CA VAL A 6 9.54 3.13 2.37
C VAL A 6 10.32 4.33 2.92
N SER A 7 10.40 4.53 4.24
CA SER A 7 11.20 5.61 4.83
C SER A 7 12.72 5.45 4.73
N GLU A 8 13.22 4.27 4.34
CA GLU A 8 14.65 4.04 4.10
C GLU A 8 15.11 4.56 2.73
N ILE A 9 14.17 4.92 1.85
CA ILE A 9 14.46 5.32 0.47
C ILE A 9 15.18 6.68 0.42
N ASN A 10 16.45 6.68 0.04
CA ASN A 10 17.19 7.89 -0.32
C ASN A 10 17.53 7.88 -1.82
N PRO A 11 16.94 8.77 -2.65
CA PRO A 11 17.21 8.82 -4.09
C PRO A 11 18.69 9.00 -4.47
N SER A 12 19.51 9.58 -3.59
CA SER A 12 20.95 9.76 -3.82
C SER A 12 21.78 8.51 -3.50
N ILE A 13 21.17 7.47 -2.91
CA ILE A 13 21.85 6.26 -2.44
C ILE A 13 21.21 5.03 -3.10
N PRO A 14 21.72 4.54 -4.24
CA PRO A 14 21.06 3.48 -5.01
C PRO A 14 20.71 2.21 -4.23
N HIS A 15 21.55 1.78 -3.29
CA HIS A 15 21.30 0.56 -2.51
C HIS A 15 20.14 0.71 -1.51
N SER A 16 19.73 1.94 -1.19
CA SER A 16 18.58 2.16 -0.30
C SER A 16 17.26 1.84 -0.97
N PHE A 17 17.19 1.88 -2.32
CA PHE A 17 15.95 1.72 -3.07
C PHE A 17 15.99 0.66 -4.18
N LYS A 18 17.16 0.08 -4.49
CA LYS A 18 17.26 -1.08 -5.39
C LYS A 18 16.89 -2.38 -4.66
N LYS A 19 15.64 -2.43 -4.19
CA LYS A 19 15.04 -3.49 -3.39
C LYS A 19 13.57 -3.69 -3.75
N THR A 20 12.97 -4.72 -3.18
CA THR A 20 11.52 -4.91 -3.16
C THR A 20 10.91 -4.20 -1.95
N PHE A 21 9.78 -3.52 -2.14
CA PHE A 21 9.03 -2.87 -1.07
C PHE A 21 7.62 -3.44 -1.06
N LEU A 22 7.24 -4.06 0.06
CA LEU A 22 5.88 -4.51 0.30
C LEU A 22 5.16 -3.40 1.06
N THR A 23 4.07 -2.91 0.49
CA THR A 23 3.25 -1.89 1.14
C THR A 23 1.80 -2.34 1.21
N PHE A 24 1.13 -2.02 2.32
CA PHE A 24 -0.24 -2.46 2.58
C PHE A 24 -1.13 -1.28 2.90
N ASP A 25 -2.10 -1.01 2.04
CA ASP A 25 -3.14 -0.02 2.29
C ASP A 25 -4.25 -0.71 3.10
N ILE A 26 -4.38 -0.37 4.39
CA ILE A 26 -5.26 -1.12 5.32
C ILE A 26 -6.73 -1.05 4.90
N ASP A 27 -7.16 0.06 4.30
CA ASP A 27 -8.49 0.23 3.68
C ASP A 27 -9.68 -0.23 4.52
N TRP A 28 -9.66 0.16 5.79
CA TRP A 28 -10.70 -0.15 6.77
C TRP A 28 -11.04 -1.65 6.86
N ALA A 29 -10.05 -2.51 6.60
CA ALA A 29 -10.17 -3.95 6.82
C ALA A 29 -10.56 -4.24 8.28
N SER A 30 -11.40 -5.26 8.49
CA SER A 30 -11.72 -5.72 9.84
C SER A 30 -10.48 -6.30 10.53
N ASP A 31 -10.46 -6.26 11.86
CA ASP A 31 -9.33 -6.76 12.65
C ASP A 31 -8.96 -8.19 12.28
N ALA A 32 -9.95 -9.07 12.06
CA ALA A 32 -9.68 -10.46 11.68
C ALA A 32 -9.00 -10.61 10.30
N VAL A 33 -9.36 -9.76 9.34
CA VAL A 33 -8.74 -9.73 7.99
C VAL A 33 -7.34 -9.13 8.06
N LEU A 34 -7.16 -8.07 8.85
CA LEU A 34 -5.86 -7.44 9.07
C LEU A 34 -4.92 -8.40 9.80
N GLU A 35 -5.37 -9.05 10.87
CA GLU A 35 -4.61 -10.04 11.64
C GLU A 35 -4.17 -11.23 10.76
N TYR A 36 -5.05 -11.72 9.87
CA TYR A 36 -4.67 -12.74 8.89
C TYR A 36 -3.44 -12.32 8.06
N CYS A 37 -3.39 -11.05 7.62
CA CYS A 37 -2.27 -10.51 6.85
C CYS A 37 -1.00 -10.33 7.69
N ILE A 38 -1.16 -9.81 8.91
CA ILE A 38 -0.05 -9.62 9.86
C ILE A 38 0.63 -10.96 10.14
N ASN A 39 -0.14 -12.01 10.42
CA ASN A 39 0.39 -13.35 10.72
C ASN A 39 1.29 -13.88 9.59
N ILE A 40 0.91 -13.69 8.33
CA ILE A 40 1.69 -14.14 7.16
C ILE A 40 3.03 -13.42 7.10
N LEU A 41 3.02 -12.09 7.29
CA LEU A 41 4.20 -11.26 7.12
C LEU A 41 5.16 -11.36 8.30
N GLU A 42 4.66 -11.56 9.51
CA GLU A 42 5.47 -11.88 10.68
C GLU A 42 6.19 -13.23 10.50
N GLN A 43 5.49 -14.25 10.01
CA GLN A 43 6.09 -15.56 9.72
C GLN A 43 7.19 -15.46 8.65
N ALA A 44 6.97 -14.62 7.63
CA ALA A 44 7.97 -14.40 6.59
C ALA A 44 9.18 -13.56 7.06
N ASN A 45 9.04 -12.82 8.18
CA ASN A 45 10.08 -11.99 8.77
C ASN A 45 10.72 -10.99 7.77
N VAL A 46 9.88 -10.33 6.97
CA VAL A 46 10.29 -9.34 5.95
C VAL A 46 9.90 -7.92 6.34
N LYS A 47 10.55 -6.93 5.73
CA LYS A 47 10.22 -5.52 5.91
C LYS A 47 8.95 -5.12 5.17
N VAL A 48 8.04 -4.41 5.85
CA VAL A 48 6.73 -4.01 5.32
C VAL A 48 6.34 -2.62 5.81
N THR A 49 5.78 -1.78 4.92
CA THR A 49 5.17 -0.50 5.29
C THR A 49 3.64 -0.60 5.22
N TRP A 50 2.95 -0.30 6.32
CA TRP A 50 1.50 -0.31 6.45
C TRP A 50 0.95 1.11 6.40
N PHE A 51 0.10 1.43 5.43
CA PHE A 51 -0.62 2.69 5.36
C PHE A 51 -1.94 2.58 6.11
N VAL A 52 -2.00 3.25 7.25
CA VAL A 52 -3.07 3.12 8.25
C VAL A 52 -4.27 4.00 7.95
N THR A 53 -5.47 3.41 7.99
CA THR A 53 -6.74 4.09 7.70
C THR A 53 -7.59 4.44 8.93
N HIS A 54 -7.41 3.72 10.04
CA HIS A 54 -8.24 3.86 11.23
C HIS A 54 -7.53 3.32 12.48
N GLN A 55 -8.02 3.72 13.66
CA GLN A 55 -7.55 3.18 14.92
C GLN A 55 -8.07 1.74 15.12
N THR A 56 -7.16 0.83 15.45
CA THR A 56 -7.45 -0.56 15.84
C THR A 56 -6.43 -1.00 16.90
N PRO A 57 -6.77 -1.93 17.81
CA PRO A 57 -5.79 -2.51 18.74
C PRO A 57 -4.59 -3.17 18.04
N LEU A 58 -4.74 -3.59 16.78
CA LEU A 58 -3.65 -4.23 16.02
C LEU A 58 -2.52 -3.27 15.64
N LEU A 59 -2.71 -1.95 15.75
CA LEU A 59 -1.65 -0.99 15.48
C LEU A 59 -0.48 -1.11 16.45
N ASP A 60 -0.73 -1.45 17.71
CA ASP A 60 0.35 -1.58 18.70
C ASP A 60 1.22 -2.81 18.39
N ARG A 61 0.61 -3.92 17.98
CA ARG A 61 1.33 -5.09 17.46
C ARG A 61 2.18 -4.75 16.23
N LEU A 62 1.64 -3.95 15.30
CA LEU A 62 2.40 -3.49 14.14
C LEU A 62 3.60 -2.64 14.54
N ARG A 63 3.44 -1.73 15.52
CA ARG A 63 4.51 -0.86 16.03
C ARG A 63 5.62 -1.62 16.74
N GLU A 64 5.27 -2.67 17.47
CA GLU A 64 6.24 -3.49 18.21
C GLU A 64 7.15 -4.31 17.30
N ASN A 65 6.75 -4.54 16.05
CA ASN A 65 7.56 -5.30 15.09
C ASN A 65 8.63 -4.41 14.44
N PRO A 66 9.94 -4.68 14.65
CA PRO A 66 11.02 -3.84 14.12
C PRO A 66 11.17 -3.88 12.60
N ASN A 67 10.54 -4.85 11.93
CA ASN A 67 10.52 -4.93 10.47
C ASN A 67 9.33 -4.19 9.86
N PHE A 68 8.41 -3.65 10.67
CA PHE A 68 7.24 -2.94 10.16
C PHE A 68 7.36 -1.44 10.36
N GLU A 69 6.83 -0.71 9.39
CA GLU A 69 6.66 0.74 9.43
C GLU A 69 5.17 1.07 9.33
N LEU A 70 4.72 2.07 10.10
CA LEU A 70 3.39 2.64 9.96
C LEU A 70 3.49 4.00 9.25
N GLY A 71 2.79 4.12 8.13
CA GLY A 71 2.49 5.36 7.43
C GLY A 71 1.00 5.71 7.54
N ILE A 72 0.63 6.90 7.09
CA ILE A 72 -0.78 7.34 7.06
C ILE A 72 -1.43 7.04 5.70
N HIS A 73 -2.72 6.65 5.71
CA HIS A 73 -3.55 6.46 4.52
C HIS A 73 -4.71 7.47 4.43
N PRO A 74 -4.44 8.77 4.22
CA PRO A 74 -5.47 9.79 4.30
C PRO A 74 -6.51 9.69 3.19
N ASN A 75 -7.79 9.76 3.57
CA ASN A 75 -8.91 9.80 2.63
C ASN A 75 -9.42 11.23 2.42
N PHE A 76 -9.10 11.79 1.25
CA PHE A 76 -9.57 13.11 0.84
C PHE A 76 -10.91 13.08 0.09
N ASN A 77 -11.44 11.91 -0.26
CA ASN A 77 -12.68 11.81 -1.06
C ASN A 77 -13.88 12.48 -0.37
N PRO A 78 -14.15 12.27 0.94
CA PRO A 78 -15.24 12.98 1.62
C PRO A 78 -15.12 14.50 1.49
N LEU A 79 -13.91 15.04 1.63
CA LEU A 79 -13.67 16.48 1.50
C LEU A 79 -14.03 16.99 0.09
N LEU A 80 -13.73 16.22 -0.96
CA LEU A 80 -14.06 16.55 -2.34
C LEU A 80 -15.58 16.47 -2.61
N GLU A 81 -16.29 15.66 -1.83
CA GLU A 81 -17.75 15.47 -1.89
C GLU A 81 -18.53 16.43 -0.95
N GLY A 82 -17.84 17.30 -0.22
CA GLY A 82 -18.45 18.23 0.74
C GLY A 82 -18.81 17.60 2.10
N ASP A 83 -18.28 16.41 2.40
CA ASP A 83 -18.37 15.75 3.69
C ASP A 83 -17.07 15.95 4.49
N PHE A 84 -17.20 16.60 5.65
CA PHE A 84 -16.07 17.02 6.47
C PHE A 84 -15.76 16.07 7.63
N ARG A 85 -16.14 14.78 7.56
CA ARG A 85 -15.93 13.78 8.62
C ARG A 85 -14.48 13.63 9.10
N TYR A 86 -13.50 13.88 8.23
CA TYR A 86 -12.06 13.85 8.56
C TYR A 86 -11.44 15.25 8.65
N GLY A 87 -12.25 16.29 8.52
CA GLY A 87 -11.80 17.68 8.50
C GLY A 87 -12.36 18.48 7.32
N ASN A 88 -12.60 19.76 7.53
CA ASN A 88 -13.14 20.68 6.52
C ASN A 88 -12.07 21.30 5.58
N HIS A 89 -10.84 20.80 5.65
CA HIS A 89 -9.70 21.28 4.88
C HIS A 89 -8.65 20.18 4.77
N TYR A 90 -7.85 20.15 3.70
CA TYR A 90 -6.87 19.08 3.47
C TYR A 90 -5.85 18.94 4.61
N ALA A 91 -5.47 20.06 5.25
CA ALA A 91 -4.60 20.03 6.44
C ALA A 91 -5.26 19.30 7.61
N LYS A 92 -6.57 19.48 7.83
CA LYS A 92 -7.31 18.80 8.89
C LYS A 92 -7.46 17.30 8.62
N VAL A 93 -7.62 16.92 7.36
CA VAL A 93 -7.56 15.51 6.96
C VAL A 93 -6.20 14.92 7.32
N LEU A 94 -5.08 15.56 6.95
CA LEU A 94 -3.75 15.06 7.33
C LEU A 94 -3.56 14.96 8.85
N GLU A 95 -3.95 15.99 9.60
CA GLU A 95 -3.90 15.99 11.08
C GLU A 95 -4.72 14.84 11.68
N TYR A 96 -5.92 14.55 11.15
CA TYR A 96 -6.75 13.44 11.61
C TYR A 96 -6.00 12.09 11.54
N TYR A 97 -5.34 11.79 10.42
CA TYR A 97 -4.61 10.54 10.27
C TYR A 97 -3.29 10.52 11.05
N LEU A 98 -2.61 11.66 11.18
CA LEU A 98 -1.43 11.78 12.04
C LEU A 98 -1.76 11.65 13.52
N ASN A 99 -2.98 11.97 13.96
CA ASN A 99 -3.40 11.69 15.34
C ASN A 99 -3.51 10.18 15.62
N ILE A 100 -3.72 9.35 14.60
CA ILE A 100 -3.75 7.88 14.71
C ILE A 100 -2.31 7.32 14.73
N VAL A 101 -1.43 7.88 13.89
CA VAL A 101 -0.02 7.46 13.73
C VAL A 101 0.91 8.68 13.80
N PRO A 102 1.16 9.24 15.00
CA PRO A 102 1.95 10.46 15.17
C PRO A 102 3.42 10.31 14.76
N GLU A 103 3.93 9.08 14.74
CA GLU A 103 5.29 8.73 14.34
C GLU A 103 5.49 8.64 12.81
N ALA A 104 4.40 8.66 12.03
CA ALA A 104 4.45 8.38 10.60
C ALA A 104 5.43 9.28 9.85
N LYS A 105 6.25 8.66 8.99
CA LYS A 105 7.16 9.34 8.05
C LYS A 105 6.75 9.18 6.59
N THR A 106 5.84 8.26 6.33
CA THR A 106 5.38 7.87 5.01
C THR A 106 3.89 8.12 4.87
N MET A 107 3.45 8.44 3.65
CA MET A 107 2.02 8.51 3.33
C MET A 107 1.72 7.93 1.95
N ARG A 108 0.50 7.43 1.81
CA ARG A 108 -0.17 7.22 0.51
C ARG A 108 -1.62 7.59 0.72
N SER A 109 -2.19 8.45 -0.11
CA SER A 109 -3.59 8.83 0.01
C SER A 109 -4.48 7.72 -0.53
N HIS A 110 -5.62 7.50 0.13
CA HIS A 110 -6.68 6.67 -0.43
C HIS A 110 -7.15 7.25 -1.77
N CYS A 111 -7.38 6.37 -2.76
CA CYS A 111 -7.64 6.72 -4.16
C CYS A 111 -6.61 7.68 -4.78
N LEU A 112 -5.39 7.75 -4.25
CA LEU A 112 -4.29 8.58 -4.75
C LEU A 112 -4.60 10.08 -4.80
N GLY A 113 -5.46 10.57 -3.89
CA GLY A 113 -5.78 11.99 -3.75
C GLY A 113 -4.54 12.82 -3.46
N ILE A 114 -4.08 13.61 -4.45
CA ILE A 114 -2.83 14.37 -4.37
C ILE A 114 -2.96 15.76 -4.99
N SER A 115 -2.27 16.74 -4.39
CA SER A 115 -2.05 18.07 -4.98
C SER A 115 -0.75 18.65 -4.42
N SER A 116 -0.21 19.68 -5.07
CA SER A 116 0.98 20.39 -4.57
C SER A 116 0.79 20.96 -3.16
N ARG A 117 -0.44 21.41 -2.83
CA ARG A 117 -0.78 21.91 -1.49
C ARG A 117 -0.79 20.79 -0.44
N ILE A 118 -1.38 19.64 -0.78
CA ILE A 118 -1.37 18.46 0.11
C ILE A 118 0.06 18.01 0.39
N LEU A 119 0.91 17.92 -0.65
CA LEU A 119 2.30 17.49 -0.49
C LEU A 119 3.13 18.43 0.40
N SER A 120 2.99 19.74 0.17
CA SER A 120 3.70 20.75 0.96
C SER A 120 3.26 20.71 2.43
N GLU A 121 1.96 20.55 2.66
CA GLU A 121 1.40 20.45 4.01
C GLU A 121 1.81 19.15 4.72
N ALA A 122 1.73 18.00 4.05
CA ALA A 122 2.19 16.73 4.61
C ALA A 122 3.67 16.81 5.03
N LYS A 123 4.52 17.41 4.18
CA LYS A 123 5.92 17.65 4.52
C LYS A 123 6.09 18.56 5.74
N ARG A 124 5.32 19.66 5.81
CA ARG A 124 5.31 20.57 6.97
C ARG A 124 4.95 19.82 8.26
N LEU A 125 4.06 18.84 8.16
CA LEU A 125 3.61 17.99 9.26
C LEU A 125 4.55 16.81 9.56
N GLY A 126 5.71 16.71 8.88
CA GLY A 126 6.77 15.75 9.20
C GLY A 126 6.80 14.50 8.34
N ILE A 127 5.94 14.38 7.32
CA ILE A 127 6.05 13.34 6.29
C ILE A 127 7.29 13.63 5.44
N THR A 128 8.07 12.59 5.19
CA THR A 128 9.32 12.66 4.41
C THR A 128 9.24 11.93 3.09
N HIS A 129 8.35 10.93 3.01
CA HIS A 129 8.17 10.06 1.86
C HIS A 129 6.69 9.95 1.51
N GLU A 130 6.35 9.99 0.22
CA GLU A 130 4.99 9.82 -0.26
C GLU A 130 4.93 8.81 -1.41
N SER A 131 3.85 8.02 -1.49
CA SER A 131 3.70 6.95 -2.48
C SER A 131 2.38 7.02 -3.27
N ASN A 132 2.01 8.21 -3.77
CA ASN A 132 0.76 8.40 -4.51
C ASN A 132 0.84 8.17 -6.03
N ILE A 133 2.03 7.94 -6.59
CA ILE A 133 2.17 7.69 -8.03
C ILE A 133 2.17 6.19 -8.28
N LEU A 134 1.13 5.70 -8.93
CA LEU A 134 1.12 4.38 -9.53
C LEU A 134 1.59 4.45 -10.99
N VAL A 135 2.62 3.69 -11.34
CA VAL A 135 2.99 3.42 -12.73
C VAL A 135 2.87 1.92 -12.98
N PRO A 136 1.69 1.42 -13.41
CA PRO A 136 1.41 -0.01 -13.50
C PRO A 136 2.36 -0.71 -14.46
N MET A 137 3.12 -1.69 -13.99
CA MET A 137 4.09 -2.40 -14.82
C MET A 137 3.46 -3.25 -15.92
N MET A 138 2.18 -3.61 -15.76
CA MET A 138 1.39 -4.34 -16.75
C MET A 138 1.28 -3.57 -18.08
N THR A 139 1.51 -2.25 -18.06
CA THR A 139 1.54 -1.39 -19.26
C THR A 139 2.90 -1.39 -19.97
N TYR A 140 3.95 -1.92 -19.34
CA TYR A 140 5.30 -1.94 -19.91
C TYR A 140 5.32 -2.70 -21.24
N ASN A 141 5.74 -1.98 -22.29
CA ASN A 141 5.83 -2.40 -23.68
C ASN A 141 4.51 -2.77 -24.38
N SER A 142 3.34 -2.55 -23.78
CA SER A 142 2.04 -2.87 -24.39
C SER A 142 1.30 -1.67 -25.00
N ALA A 143 1.58 -0.44 -24.54
CA ALA A 143 0.86 0.76 -25.02
C ALA A 143 1.71 2.04 -25.18
N GLY A 144 3.05 1.92 -25.23
CA GLY A 144 3.95 3.08 -25.33
C GLY A 144 4.05 3.95 -24.06
N GLY A 145 3.33 3.59 -23.00
CA GLY A 145 3.43 4.14 -21.64
C GLY A 145 3.63 3.02 -20.62
N GLY A 146 4.24 3.34 -19.48
CA GLY A 146 4.65 2.37 -18.46
C GLY A 146 6.16 2.20 -18.38
N GLY A 147 6.72 2.31 -17.19
CA GLY A 147 8.15 2.20 -16.95
C GLY A 147 8.47 2.16 -15.46
N PHE A 148 9.71 1.81 -15.13
CA PHE A 148 10.19 1.83 -13.76
C PHE A 148 10.56 3.26 -13.37
N LEU A 149 9.64 3.96 -12.71
CA LEU A 149 9.93 5.28 -12.18
C LEU A 149 10.66 5.12 -10.85
N LYS A 150 11.95 5.47 -10.84
CA LYS A 150 12.76 5.46 -9.62
C LYS A 150 12.25 6.51 -8.62
N PRO A 151 12.51 6.35 -7.31
CA PRO A 151 12.22 7.40 -6.34
C PRO A 151 12.98 8.67 -6.68
N TYR A 152 12.39 9.82 -6.36
CA TYR A 152 12.99 11.11 -6.65
C TYR A 152 12.59 12.15 -5.61
N SER A 153 13.45 13.14 -5.43
CA SER A 153 13.10 14.33 -4.65
C SER A 153 12.25 15.26 -5.50
N ASN A 154 11.11 15.71 -4.98
CA ASN A 154 10.39 16.82 -5.61
C ASN A 154 11.10 18.16 -5.35
N TRP A 155 10.54 19.24 -5.91
CA TRP A 155 11.07 20.61 -5.79
C TRP A 155 11.16 21.12 -4.34
N ASP A 156 10.44 20.49 -3.41
CA ASP A 156 10.45 20.81 -1.99
C ASP A 156 11.11 19.67 -1.17
N LYS A 157 12.02 18.88 -1.74
CA LYS A 157 12.77 17.85 -0.99
C LYS A 157 11.92 16.73 -0.35
N LEU A 158 10.64 16.62 -0.68
CA LEU A 158 9.82 15.46 -0.32
C LEU A 158 10.17 14.31 -1.26
N ILE A 159 10.39 13.12 -0.71
CA ILE A 159 10.80 11.95 -1.49
C ILE A 159 9.55 11.26 -2.04
N ARG A 160 9.40 11.31 -3.36
CA ARG A 160 8.30 10.65 -4.08
C ARG A 160 8.72 9.23 -4.41
N CYS A 161 7.91 8.25 -3.98
CA CYS A 161 8.17 6.81 -4.06
C CYS A 161 7.07 6.14 -4.91
N PRO A 162 7.22 6.11 -6.25
CA PRO A 162 6.24 5.49 -7.13
C PRO A 162 6.11 3.99 -6.86
N TYR A 163 4.90 3.46 -6.91
CA TYR A 163 4.65 2.02 -6.85
C TYR A 163 4.21 1.49 -8.20
N HIS A 164 4.42 0.19 -8.44
CA HIS A 164 4.43 -0.38 -9.79
C HIS A 164 3.39 -1.47 -10.00
N TRP A 165 2.79 -1.93 -8.91
CA TRP A 165 1.78 -2.97 -8.92
C TRP A 165 0.87 -2.75 -7.73
N ALA A 166 -0.43 -2.88 -7.93
CA ALA A 166 -1.40 -3.07 -6.85
C ALA A 166 -2.40 -4.16 -7.24
N ASP A 167 -2.92 -4.87 -6.25
CA ASP A 167 -3.77 -6.06 -6.45
C ASP A 167 -5.09 -5.75 -7.15
N ASP A 168 -5.80 -4.74 -6.65
CA ASP A 168 -7.03 -4.23 -7.24
C ASP A 168 -6.83 -3.75 -8.69
N VAL A 169 -5.76 -2.97 -8.93
CA VAL A 169 -5.41 -2.46 -10.24
C VAL A 169 -4.96 -3.59 -11.17
N ALA A 170 -4.24 -4.59 -10.67
CA ALA A 170 -3.83 -5.75 -11.45
C ALA A 170 -5.03 -6.54 -11.99
N CYS A 171 -6.14 -6.58 -11.26
CA CYS A 171 -7.39 -7.19 -11.75
C CYS A 171 -8.00 -6.46 -12.96
N MET A 172 -7.61 -5.21 -13.22
CA MET A 172 -8.09 -4.41 -14.35
C MET A 172 -7.25 -4.60 -15.62
N TYR A 173 -6.12 -5.32 -15.54
CA TYR A 173 -5.25 -5.59 -16.69
C TYR A 173 -5.32 -7.07 -17.10
N GLU A 174 -5.37 -7.33 -18.40
CA GLU A 174 -5.27 -8.69 -18.93
C GLU A 174 -3.88 -9.31 -18.71
N LYS A 175 -2.84 -8.48 -18.81
CA LYS A 175 -1.45 -8.90 -18.62
C LYS A 175 -1.16 -9.07 -17.14
N ARG A 176 -0.75 -10.29 -16.77
CA ARG A 176 -0.32 -10.62 -15.41
C ARG A 176 1.14 -10.23 -15.18
N ILE A 177 1.50 -10.03 -13.92
CA ILE A 177 2.87 -9.81 -13.52
C ILE A 177 3.66 -11.13 -13.62
N ASP A 178 4.87 -11.05 -14.16
CA ASP A 178 5.86 -12.13 -14.06
C ASP A 178 6.82 -11.81 -12.90
N ILE A 179 6.60 -12.44 -11.75
CA ILE A 179 7.43 -12.24 -10.55
C ILE A 179 8.89 -12.63 -10.80
N CYS A 180 9.15 -13.63 -11.65
CA CYS A 180 10.52 -14.06 -11.99
C CYS A 180 11.27 -12.99 -12.79
N SER A 181 10.56 -12.12 -13.51
CA SER A 181 11.16 -11.00 -14.25
C SER A 181 11.60 -9.85 -13.33
N ILE A 182 11.17 -9.85 -12.07
CA ILE A 182 11.52 -8.81 -11.09
C ILE A 182 12.95 -9.05 -10.65
N LYS A 183 13.86 -8.22 -11.18
CA LYS A 183 15.26 -8.26 -10.82
C LYS A 183 15.41 -7.87 -9.34
N SER A 184 16.07 -8.73 -8.57
CA SER A 184 16.41 -8.49 -7.15
C SER A 184 17.21 -7.21 -6.90
N ASN A 185 17.81 -6.62 -7.94
CA ASN A 185 18.64 -5.39 -7.88
C ASN A 185 17.92 -4.15 -8.46
N GLY A 186 16.61 -4.23 -8.71
CA GLY A 186 15.77 -3.14 -9.19
C GLY A 186 14.96 -2.48 -8.08
N TYR A 187 14.37 -1.31 -8.36
CA TYR A 187 13.35 -0.73 -7.50
C TYR A 187 11.99 -1.30 -7.88
N PHE A 188 11.32 -1.96 -6.95
CA PHE A 188 9.96 -2.43 -7.15
C PHE A 188 9.16 -2.24 -5.88
N MET A 189 7.98 -1.64 -6.00
CA MET A 189 7.08 -1.46 -4.87
C MET A 189 5.69 -1.99 -5.22
N PHE A 190 5.16 -2.80 -4.32
CA PHE A 190 3.85 -3.44 -4.40
C PHE A 190 2.88 -2.78 -3.41
N GLY A 191 1.67 -2.49 -3.84
CA GLY A 191 0.53 -2.14 -3.00
C GLY A 191 -0.41 -3.33 -2.85
N PHE A 192 -0.61 -3.80 -1.63
CA PHE A 192 -1.58 -4.83 -1.33
C PHE A 192 -2.66 -4.26 -0.42
N HIS A 193 -3.85 -4.85 -0.46
CA HIS A 193 -4.90 -4.58 0.52
C HIS A 193 -5.19 -5.85 1.33
N PRO A 194 -5.36 -5.77 2.66
CA PRO A 194 -5.63 -6.95 3.48
C PRO A 194 -6.82 -7.79 2.99
N ILE A 195 -7.87 -7.13 2.51
CA ILE A 195 -9.05 -7.82 1.98
C ILE A 195 -8.75 -8.68 0.75
N HIS A 196 -7.87 -8.20 -0.14
CA HIS A 196 -7.50 -8.93 -1.35
C HIS A 196 -6.54 -10.08 -1.07
N ILE A 197 -5.65 -9.93 -0.08
CA ILE A 197 -4.85 -11.03 0.45
C ILE A 197 -5.73 -12.08 1.13
N PHE A 198 -6.71 -11.67 1.93
CA PHE A 198 -7.63 -12.61 2.57
C PHE A 198 -8.43 -13.41 1.55
N LEU A 199 -9.02 -12.73 0.56
CA LEU A 199 -9.84 -13.37 -0.47
C LEU A 199 -9.02 -14.10 -1.55
N ASN A 200 -7.71 -13.89 -1.60
CA ASN A 200 -6.88 -14.25 -2.75
C ASN A 200 -7.48 -13.75 -4.08
N THR A 201 -7.78 -12.44 -4.13
CA THR A 201 -8.50 -11.81 -5.24
C THR A 201 -7.72 -11.91 -6.56
N GLU A 202 -8.32 -12.53 -7.56
CA GLU A 202 -7.85 -12.67 -8.93
C GLU A 202 -8.71 -11.88 -9.94
N SER A 203 -9.88 -11.43 -9.50
CA SER A 203 -10.83 -10.63 -10.25
C SER A 203 -11.66 -9.80 -9.27
N LEU A 204 -12.01 -8.57 -9.66
CA LEU A 204 -12.89 -7.70 -8.87
C LEU A 204 -14.26 -8.34 -8.59
N ASN A 205 -14.71 -9.30 -9.41
CA ASN A 205 -15.94 -10.05 -9.15
C ASN A 205 -15.89 -10.82 -7.81
N ARG A 206 -14.73 -11.38 -7.43
CA ARG A 206 -14.57 -12.04 -6.13
C ARG A 206 -14.75 -11.04 -5.00
N TYR A 207 -14.12 -9.87 -5.12
CA TYR A 207 -14.25 -8.79 -4.15
C TYR A 207 -15.71 -8.32 -4.02
N GLU A 208 -16.38 -8.03 -5.15
CA GLU A 208 -17.77 -7.54 -5.15
C GLU A 208 -18.75 -8.57 -4.57
N SER A 209 -18.61 -9.84 -4.94
CA SER A 209 -19.46 -10.91 -4.39
C SER A 209 -19.29 -11.12 -2.88
N ALA A 210 -18.13 -10.77 -2.34
CA ALA A 210 -17.80 -10.86 -0.92
C ALA A 210 -18.15 -9.59 -0.12
N ARG A 211 -18.39 -8.45 -0.79
CA ARG A 211 -18.49 -7.10 -0.19
C ARG A 211 -19.47 -7.01 0.98
N SER A 212 -20.64 -7.63 0.86
CA SER A 212 -21.67 -7.62 1.91
C SER A 212 -21.24 -8.32 3.20
N TYR A 213 -20.18 -9.13 3.15
CA TYR A 213 -19.72 -9.97 4.26
C TYR A 213 -18.41 -9.48 4.90
N PHE A 214 -17.90 -8.29 4.54
CA PHE A 214 -16.61 -7.80 5.08
C PHE A 214 -16.58 -7.65 6.61
N LYS A 215 -17.75 -7.59 7.25
CA LYS A 215 -17.92 -7.55 8.71
C LYS A 215 -18.22 -8.92 9.34
N ASP A 216 -18.46 -9.95 8.55
CA ASP A 216 -18.72 -11.32 9.01
C ASP A 216 -17.59 -12.24 8.52
N TYR A 217 -16.58 -12.43 9.37
CA TYR A 217 -15.40 -13.21 9.03
C TYR A 217 -15.72 -14.66 8.63
N ASN A 218 -16.73 -15.28 9.25
CA ASN A 218 -17.07 -16.69 8.99
C ASN A 218 -17.72 -16.85 7.62
N LEU A 219 -18.60 -15.93 7.23
CA LEU A 219 -19.16 -15.92 5.88
C LEU A 219 -18.11 -15.48 4.86
N LEU A 220 -17.31 -14.47 5.17
CA LEU A 220 -16.27 -13.96 4.27
C LEU A 220 -15.28 -15.05 3.86
N LYS A 221 -14.94 -15.96 4.76
CA LYS A 221 -14.05 -17.10 4.49
C LYS A 221 -14.53 -17.99 3.35
N GLN A 222 -15.84 -18.07 3.11
CA GLN A 222 -16.42 -18.87 2.02
C GLN A 222 -16.11 -18.30 0.63
N TYR A 223 -15.68 -17.04 0.56
CA TYR A 223 -15.34 -16.34 -0.69
C TYR A 223 -13.86 -16.39 -1.03
N GLN A 224 -13.03 -17.05 -0.20
CA GLN A 224 -11.60 -17.22 -0.50
C GLN A 224 -11.38 -17.99 -1.81
N GLY A 225 -10.45 -17.51 -2.61
CA GLY A 225 -10.02 -18.14 -3.85
C GLY A 225 -8.75 -18.97 -3.69
N ASN A 226 -8.53 -19.85 -4.65
CA ASN A 226 -7.30 -20.65 -4.78
C ASN A 226 -6.57 -20.38 -6.09
N SER A 227 -6.88 -19.26 -6.76
CA SER A 227 -6.23 -18.89 -8.02
C SER A 227 -4.73 -18.70 -7.79
N PRO A 228 -3.86 -19.31 -8.63
CA PRO A 228 -2.41 -19.09 -8.57
C PRO A 228 -2.01 -17.67 -8.97
N PHE A 229 -2.97 -16.87 -9.43
CA PHE A 229 -2.78 -15.48 -9.84
C PHE A 229 -3.52 -14.48 -8.95
N GLY A 230 -4.13 -14.95 -7.86
CA GLY A 230 -4.76 -14.05 -6.91
C GLY A 230 -3.71 -13.34 -6.04
N SER A 231 -4.11 -12.28 -5.37
CA SER A 231 -3.20 -11.42 -4.59
C SER A 231 -2.40 -12.19 -3.54
N ARG A 232 -2.99 -13.20 -2.90
CA ARG A 232 -2.31 -14.03 -1.91
C ARG A 232 -1.22 -14.89 -2.57
N ALA A 233 -1.54 -15.54 -3.69
CA ALA A 233 -0.57 -16.35 -4.42
C ALA A 233 0.61 -15.52 -4.96
N ILE A 234 0.35 -14.27 -5.38
CA ILE A 234 1.41 -13.32 -5.75
C ILE A 234 2.28 -12.96 -4.55
N LEU A 235 1.68 -12.66 -3.40
CA LEU A 235 2.43 -12.40 -2.16
C LEU A 235 3.29 -13.62 -1.78
N ASP A 236 2.72 -14.82 -1.76
CA ASP A 236 3.45 -16.05 -1.42
C ASP A 236 4.63 -16.28 -2.37
N SER A 237 4.46 -16.02 -3.67
CA SER A 237 5.54 -16.08 -4.66
C SER A 237 6.68 -15.09 -4.38
N LEU A 238 6.37 -13.89 -3.87
CA LEU A 238 7.37 -12.90 -3.47
C LEU A 238 8.12 -13.31 -2.20
N LEU A 239 7.41 -13.94 -1.26
CA LEU A 239 7.96 -14.42 0.02
C LEU A 239 8.74 -15.73 -0.14
N GLY A 240 8.49 -16.49 -1.20
CA GLY A 240 9.11 -17.80 -1.46
C GLY A 240 8.49 -18.93 -0.63
N THR A 241 7.18 -18.84 -0.36
CA THR A 241 6.40 -19.77 0.47
C THR A 241 5.32 -20.49 -0.32
#